data_AF-A0A378AV51-F1
#
_entry.id   AF-A0A378AV51-F1
#
_cell.length_a   1.000
_cell.length_b   1.000
_cell.length_c   1.000
_cell.angle_alpha   90.00
_cell.angle_beta   90.00
_cell.angle_gamma   90.00
#
_symmetry.space_group_name_H-M   'P 1'
#
loop_
_entity.id
_entity.type
_entity.pdbx_description
1 polymer ?
#
loop_
_entity_poly.entity_id
_entity_poly.type
_entity_poly.pdbx_seq_one_letter_code
_entity_poly.pdbx_strand_id
1 'polypeptide(L)'
;MVLTYNGPTQDAPGHTLGGYSQQIVVNERYVLRITHPEAQLAAVAPLLCAGITTYSPLRHWHVGPGKKVGVVGIGGLGHMGIKLAHAMGAPRGGLYHHRIQA
;
A
#
# COMPACT_ATOMS: atom_id res chain seq x y z
N MET A 1 -5.75 -1.06 -18.35
CA MET A 1 -5.65 -1.34 -16.90
C MET A 1 -6.49 -2.56 -16.62
N VAL A 2 -5.95 -3.58 -15.94
CA VAL A 2 -6.73 -4.75 -15.48
C VAL A 2 -7.07 -4.51 -14.01
N LEU A 3 -8.36 -4.53 -13.66
CA LEU A 3 -8.82 -4.32 -12.28
C LEU A 3 -8.70 -5.62 -11.47
N THR A 4 -8.63 -5.51 -10.14
CA THR A 4 -8.56 -6.67 -9.24
C THR A 4 -9.78 -7.58 -9.34
N TYR A 5 -10.96 -7.00 -9.59
CA TYR A 5 -12.22 -7.71 -9.77
C TYR A 5 -12.87 -7.28 -11.08
N ASN A 6 -13.48 -8.22 -11.80
CA ASN A 6 -14.20 -8.02 -13.06
C ASN A 6 -13.37 -7.36 -14.17
N GLY A 7 -12.04 -7.38 -14.06
CA GLY A 7 -11.15 -6.95 -15.13
C GLY A 7 -11.10 -8.04 -16.20
N PRO A 8 -11.37 -7.74 -17.48
CA PRO A 8 -11.38 -8.76 -18.53
C PRO A 8 -9.99 -9.39 -18.71
N THR A 9 -9.93 -10.71 -18.87
CA THR A 9 -8.70 -11.49 -19.09
C THR A 9 -8.86 -12.44 -20.26
N GLN A 10 -7.75 -12.82 -20.89
CA GLN A 10 -7.74 -13.86 -21.93
C GLN A 10 -7.84 -15.27 -21.32
N ASP A 11 -7.32 -15.44 -20.11
CA ASP A 11 -7.37 -16.70 -19.38
C ASP A 11 -8.74 -16.92 -18.74
N ALA A 12 -9.13 -18.20 -18.57
CA ALA A 12 -10.35 -18.57 -17.84
C ALA A 12 -10.33 -18.01 -16.39
N PRO A 13 -11.47 -17.52 -15.85
CA PRO A 13 -12.84 -17.55 -16.39
C PRO A 13 -13.18 -16.36 -17.32
N GLY A 14 -12.19 -15.67 -17.88
CA GLY A 14 -12.38 -14.49 -18.75
C GLY A 14 -12.40 -13.16 -18.00
N HIS A 15 -12.25 -13.20 -16.67
CA HIS A 15 -12.13 -12.00 -15.84
C HIS A 15 -11.41 -12.29 -14.51
N THR A 16 -10.87 -11.24 -13.88
CA THR A 16 -10.24 -11.32 -12.56
C THR A 16 -11.26 -11.44 -11.42
N LEU A 17 -10.91 -12.22 -10.39
CA LEU A 17 -11.77 -12.50 -9.22
C LEU A 17 -11.18 -12.03 -7.88
N GLY A 18 -9.97 -11.45 -7.89
CA GLY A 18 -9.30 -10.94 -6.69
C GLY A 18 -8.88 -12.01 -5.69
N GLY A 19 -8.53 -11.56 -4.48
CA GLY A 19 -7.86 -12.38 -3.45
C GLY A 19 -8.77 -12.86 -2.32
N TYR A 20 -10.08 -12.63 -2.37
CA TYR A 20 -11.03 -13.17 -1.39
C TYR A 20 -11.39 -14.63 -1.75
N SER A 21 -10.34 -15.46 -1.76
CA SER A 21 -10.35 -16.84 -2.20
C SER A 21 -9.29 -17.63 -1.42
N GLN A 22 -9.32 -18.96 -1.51
CA GLN A 22 -8.28 -19.80 -0.91
C GLN A 22 -6.98 -19.77 -1.72
N GLN A 23 -7.06 -19.56 -3.04
CA GLN A 23 -5.93 -19.59 -3.95
C GLN A 23 -6.13 -18.57 -5.09
N ILE A 24 -5.02 -18.09 -5.65
CA ILE A 24 -4.98 -17.23 -6.83
C ILE A 24 -3.75 -17.59 -7.67
N VAL A 25 -3.91 -17.57 -8.99
CA VAL A 25 -2.81 -17.72 -9.95
C VAL A 25 -2.58 -16.37 -10.61
N VAL A 26 -1.33 -15.91 -10.61
CA VAL A 26 -0.92 -14.61 -11.15
C VAL A 26 0.34 -14.80 -11.97
N ASN A 27 0.51 -14.05 -13.05
CA ASN A 27 1.76 -14.02 -13.79
C ASN A 27 2.92 -13.60 -12.87
N GLU A 28 4.03 -14.34 -12.91
CA GLU A 28 5.19 -14.19 -12.02
C GLU A 28 5.75 -12.76 -11.97
N ARG A 29 5.61 -11.98 -13.06
CA ARG A 29 6.05 -10.58 -13.13
C ARG A 29 5.38 -9.68 -12.09
N TYR A 30 4.19 -10.07 -11.60
CA TYR A 30 3.41 -9.31 -10.63
C TYR A 30 3.43 -9.93 -9.23
N VAL A 31 4.20 -11.01 -9.02
CA VAL A 31 4.35 -11.66 -7.71
C VAL A 31 5.54 -11.03 -6.98
N LEU A 32 5.31 -10.59 -5.74
CA LEU A 32 6.34 -9.98 -4.90
C LEU A 32 6.90 -11.00 -3.91
N ARG A 33 8.22 -11.00 -3.71
CA ARG A 33 8.88 -11.78 -2.67
C ARG A 33 8.71 -11.10 -1.32
N ILE A 34 8.09 -11.80 -0.36
CA ILE A 34 7.99 -11.35 1.03
C ILE A 34 9.18 -11.89 1.83
N THR A 35 9.91 -11.00 2.51
CA THR A 35 11.09 -11.35 3.33
C THR A 35 10.84 -11.18 4.84
N HIS A 36 9.62 -10.84 5.24
CA HIS A 36 9.24 -10.71 6.65
C HIS A 36 9.08 -12.10 7.28
N PRO A 37 9.20 -12.23 8.61
CA PRO A 37 8.88 -13.47 9.32
C PRO A 37 7.46 -13.93 9.04
N GLU A 38 7.24 -15.25 8.96
CA GLU A 38 5.94 -15.85 8.66
C GLU A 38 4.83 -15.39 9.63
N ALA A 39 5.18 -15.24 10.91
CA ALA A 39 4.27 -14.74 11.95
C ALA A 39 3.72 -13.32 11.68
N GLN A 40 4.30 -12.57 10.75
CA GLN A 40 3.89 -11.21 10.41
C GLN A 40 3.10 -11.11 9.10
N LEU A 41 2.84 -12.21 8.39
CA LEU A 41 2.24 -12.18 7.05
C LEU A 41 0.88 -11.46 7.01
N ALA A 42 0.05 -11.61 8.04
CA ALA A 42 -1.22 -10.90 8.14
C ALA A 42 -1.04 -9.36 8.16
N ALA A 43 0.00 -8.86 8.84
CA ALA A 43 0.32 -7.44 8.89
C ALA A 43 1.01 -6.93 7.60
N VAL A 44 1.61 -7.83 6.81
CA VAL A 44 2.24 -7.52 5.53
C VAL A 44 1.22 -7.31 4.42
N ALA A 45 0.08 -8.02 4.45
CA ALA A 45 -0.91 -7.96 3.36
C ALA A 45 -1.33 -6.53 2.97
N PRO A 46 -1.60 -5.58 3.90
CA PRO A 46 -1.92 -4.19 3.55
C PRO A 46 -0.80 -3.42 2.84
N LEU A 47 0.46 -3.87 2.91
CA LEU A 47 1.58 -3.22 2.21
C LEU A 47 1.40 -3.31 0.68
N LEU A 48 0.77 -4.38 0.19
CA LEU A 48 0.57 -4.64 -1.24
C LEU A 48 -0.39 -3.66 -1.93
N CYS A 49 -1.17 -2.89 -1.15
CA CYS A 49 -2.07 -1.86 -1.69
C CYS A 49 -1.89 -0.53 -0.95
N ALA A 50 -2.33 -0.41 0.31
CA ALA A 50 -2.25 0.84 1.07
C ALA A 50 -0.80 1.29 1.27
N GLY A 51 0.11 0.34 1.50
CA GLY A 51 1.55 0.62 1.61
C GLY A 51 2.13 1.21 0.34
N ILE A 52 2.06 0.49 -0.79
CA ILE A 52 2.64 1.00 -2.04
C ILE A 52 1.96 2.28 -2.55
N THR A 53 0.65 2.42 -2.37
CA THR A 53 -0.12 3.61 -2.77
C THR A 53 0.35 4.85 -2.02
N THR A 54 0.81 4.72 -0.77
CA THR A 54 1.36 5.83 0.01
C THR A 54 2.87 5.96 -0.10
N TYR A 55 3.60 4.84 -0.21
CA TYR A 55 5.04 4.83 -0.44
C TYR A 55 5.43 5.53 -1.74
N SER A 56 4.72 5.23 -2.84
CA SER A 56 5.03 5.73 -4.18
C SER A 56 5.10 7.27 -4.23
N PRO A 57 4.07 8.04 -3.80
CA PRO A 57 4.16 9.50 -3.79
C PRO A 57 5.19 10.02 -2.79
N LEU A 58 5.32 9.42 -1.59
CA LEU A 58 6.35 9.83 -0.63
C LEU A 58 7.76 9.70 -1.23
N ARG A 59 8.02 8.61 -1.94
CA ARG A 59 9.31 8.39 -2.60
C ARG A 59 9.51 9.30 -3.81
N HIS A 60 8.48 9.45 -4.66
CA HIS A 60 8.50 10.33 -5.83
C HIS A 60 8.83 11.78 -5.46
N TRP A 61 8.29 12.26 -4.33
CA TRP A 61 8.55 13.61 -3.81
C TRP A 61 9.76 13.69 -2.85
N HIS A 62 10.57 12.63 -2.78
CA HIS A 62 11.80 12.59 -1.99
C HIS A 62 11.59 12.97 -0.53
N VAL A 63 10.52 12.45 0.09
CA VAL A 63 10.28 12.62 1.52
C VAL A 63 11.45 12.06 2.33
N GLY A 64 11.88 12.82 3.32
CA GLY A 64 12.96 12.47 4.23
C GLY A 64 13.28 13.58 5.22
N PRO A 65 14.48 13.56 5.84
CA PRO A 65 14.90 14.57 6.81
C PRO A 65 14.72 16.00 6.30
N GLY A 66 14.22 16.88 7.17
CA GLY A 66 13.98 18.30 6.85
C GLY A 66 12.71 18.58 6.02
N LYS A 67 11.99 17.57 5.54
CA LYS A 67 10.71 17.75 4.83
C LYS A 67 9.53 17.69 5.80
N LYS A 68 8.60 18.64 5.68
CA LYS A 68 7.28 18.57 6.33
C LYS A 68 6.30 17.86 5.41
N VAL A 69 5.52 16.93 5.95
CA VAL A 69 4.57 16.08 5.21
C VAL A 69 3.20 16.14 5.88
N GLY A 70 2.18 16.44 5.08
CA GLY A 70 0.78 16.37 5.50
C GLY A 70 0.13 15.08 5.02
N VAL A 71 -0.56 14.38 5.92
CA VAL A 71 -1.40 13.21 5.62
C VAL A 71 -2.84 13.54 5.97
N VAL A 72 -3.71 13.57 4.96
CA VAL A 72 -5.12 13.94 5.14
C VAL A 72 -5.97 12.67 5.19
N GLY A 73 -6.63 12.42 6.32
CA GLY A 73 -7.36 11.18 6.64
C GLY A 73 -6.51 10.17 7.44
N ILE A 74 -7.10 9.54 8.46
CA ILE A 74 -6.44 8.53 9.35
C ILE A 74 -7.11 7.15 9.20
N GLY A 75 -7.41 6.78 7.96
CA GLY A 75 -7.88 5.43 7.61
C GLY A 75 -6.71 4.49 7.29
N GLY A 76 -6.97 3.41 6.55
CA GLY A 76 -5.94 2.43 6.17
C GLY A 76 -4.75 3.05 5.42
N LEU A 77 -5.00 3.86 4.39
CA LEU A 77 -3.94 4.56 3.64
C LEU A 77 -3.23 5.59 4.53
N GLY A 78 -3.98 6.42 5.25
CA GLY A 78 -3.40 7.47 6.10
C GLY A 78 -2.46 6.91 7.16
N HIS A 79 -2.85 5.80 7.80
CA HIS A 79 -2.01 5.12 8.80
C HIS A 79 -0.71 4.61 8.17
N MET A 80 -0.77 4.06 6.95
CA MET A 80 0.44 3.65 6.21
C MET A 80 1.31 4.85 5.82
N GLY A 81 0.71 5.93 5.32
CA GLY A 81 1.42 7.14 4.93
C GLY A 81 2.21 7.77 6.09
N ILE A 82 1.62 7.84 7.28
CA ILE A 82 2.30 8.34 8.49
C ILE A 82 3.49 7.45 8.86
N LYS A 83 3.27 6.13 8.94
CA LYS A 83 4.33 5.16 9.30
C LYS A 83 5.51 5.22 8.32
N LEU A 84 5.22 5.27 7.03
CA LEU A 84 6.23 5.32 5.98
C LEU A 84 6.97 6.66 5.94
N ALA A 85 6.26 7.78 6.04
CA ALA A 85 6.90 9.10 6.08
C ALA A 85 7.82 9.24 7.31
N HIS A 86 7.40 8.72 8.46
CA HIS A 86 8.25 8.66 9.65
C HIS A 86 9.48 7.78 9.44
N ALA A 87 9.30 6.57 8.89
CA ALA A 87 10.40 5.65 8.60
C ALA A 87 11.41 6.20 7.57
N MET A 88 10.96 7.08 6.66
CA MET A 88 11.81 7.78 5.71
C MET A 88 12.61 8.95 6.33
N GLY A 89 12.37 9.28 7.61
CA GLY A 89 13.08 10.33 8.33
C GLY A 89 12.39 11.69 8.35
N ALA A 90 11.11 11.78 7.95
CA ALA A 90 10.35 13.01 8.18
C ALA A 90 10.26 13.29 9.71
N PRO A 91 10.64 14.50 10.16
CA PRO A 91 10.66 14.81 11.59
C PRO A 91 9.25 14.74 12.17
N ARG A 92 9.13 14.28 13.43
CA ARG A 92 7.84 14.18 14.14
C ARG A 92 7.07 15.50 14.16
N GLY A 93 7.76 16.63 14.37
CA GLY A 93 7.16 17.97 14.33
C GLY A 93 6.83 18.47 12.91
N GLY A 94 7.19 17.73 11.87
CA GLY A 94 6.85 17.99 10.47
C GLY A 94 5.84 16.99 9.89
N LEU A 95 5.38 16.02 10.67
CA LEU A 95 4.29 15.10 10.28
C LEU A 95 2.97 15.65 10.80
N TYR A 96 2.12 16.10 9.89
CA TYR A 96 0.80 16.61 10.23
C TYR A 96 -0.25 15.64 9.73
N HIS A 97 -1.26 15.36 10.56
CA HIS A 97 -2.31 14.44 10.17
C HIS A 97 -3.69 14.95 10.60
N HIS A 98 -4.67 14.91 9.70
CA HIS A 98 -6.03 15.39 9.98
C HIS A 98 -7.01 14.22 9.95
N ARG A 99 -7.81 14.06 11.02
CA ARG A 99 -9.00 13.19 10.95
C ARG A 99 -10.09 13.96 10.22
N ILE A 100 -10.43 13.51 9.02
CA ILE A 100 -11.68 13.94 8.39
C ILE A 100 -12.80 13.27 9.20
N GLN A 101 -13.54 14.05 9.98
CA GLN A 101 -14.82 13.63 10.53
C GLN A 101 -15.83 13.78 9.40
N ALA A 102 -16.41 12.67 8.97
CA ALA A 102 -17.57 12.65 8.10
C ALA A 102 -18.83 12.61 8.96
#